data_AF-A0A812Q5U9-F1
#
_entry.id   AF-A0A812Q5U9-F1
#
_cell.length_a   1.000
_cell.length_b   1.000
_cell.length_c   1.000
_cell.angle_alpha   90.00
_cell.angle_beta   90.00
_cell.angle_gamma   90.00
#
_symmetry.space_group_name_H-M   'P 1'
#
loop_
_entity.id
_entity.type
_entity.pdbx_description
1 polymer ?
#
loop_
_entity_poly.entity_id
_entity_poly.type
_entity_poly.pdbx_seq_one_letter_code
_entity_poly.pdbx_strand_id
1 'polypeptide(L)'
;ALPQISETKVGLLHVFIQHTSASLTLNENADPDVRHDLEQAFNHLAPESFPHTHTCEGPDDMPAHVKASLLGASLSIPVCDGRLALGTWQGITLCEHRNHAGGRRNAPLMYRTLAGCALLACASLATAQDGAGDSAVFVPDNALTPNSTTAVEASGDNELPIATTPSEANGWTKLFNGKDLTGWTASENKDTFKVEDGLIVVHGDRSHLFYTGDVNDGEFKDFELWVEVQTEPQANSGVYFHTEYQETDWPMKGYEVQVNQSHGDPRKTGGLYGIVDVMDVSPVEDGDWYVEHITVKGKHITVRVNGKVTVDYTEPEGVEREGRMAGRKIDKGTFALQGHDPGSVVRFRQIWVKPLD
;
A
#
# COMPACT_ATOMS: atom_id res chain seq x y z
N ALA A 1 -10.62 8.90 2.69
CA ALA A 1 -10.70 10.10 3.57
C ALA A 1 -12.01 10.84 3.28
N LEU A 2 -12.54 11.61 4.24
CA LEU A 2 -13.78 12.39 4.08
C LEU A 2 -13.51 13.60 3.17
N PRO A 3 -14.04 13.65 1.93
CA PRO A 3 -13.74 14.73 0.98
C PRO A 3 -14.12 16.12 1.50
N GLN A 4 -15.10 16.20 2.40
CA GLN A 4 -15.58 17.45 2.99
C GLN A 4 -14.54 18.16 3.86
N ILE A 5 -13.51 17.44 4.32
CA ILE A 5 -12.43 18.05 5.12
C ILE A 5 -11.68 19.07 4.28
N SER A 6 -11.32 18.78 3.02
CA SER A 6 -10.54 19.69 2.17
C SER A 6 -11.26 20.99 1.83
N GLU A 7 -12.60 20.98 1.89
CA GLU A 7 -13.45 22.16 1.68
C GLU A 7 -13.68 22.98 2.96
N THR A 8 -13.28 22.44 4.11
CA THR A 8 -13.55 23.05 5.42
C THR A 8 -12.40 23.95 5.87
N LYS A 9 -12.64 25.25 5.89
CA LYS A 9 -11.68 26.24 6.39
C LYS A 9 -11.52 26.19 7.92
N VAL A 10 -12.62 26.12 8.66
CA VAL A 10 -12.65 25.97 10.12
C VAL A 10 -13.78 25.01 10.49
N GLY A 11 -13.46 23.92 11.17
CA GLY A 11 -14.46 22.94 11.58
C GLY A 11 -14.01 21.99 12.67
N LEU A 12 -14.86 21.03 12.99
CA LEU A 12 -14.62 19.96 13.95
C LEU A 12 -14.99 18.63 13.33
N LEU A 13 -14.02 17.74 13.18
CA LEU A 13 -14.23 16.35 12.83
C LEU A 13 -14.53 15.56 14.10
N HIS A 14 -15.71 14.95 14.17
CA HIS A 14 -16.03 13.94 15.18
C HIS A 14 -15.95 12.55 14.55
N VAL A 15 -15.26 11.62 15.20
CA VAL A 15 -15.12 10.22 14.79
C VAL A 15 -15.60 9.35 15.94
N PHE A 16 -16.55 8.44 15.69
CA PHE A 16 -17.11 7.53 16.71
C PHE A 16 -17.12 6.09 16.21
N ILE A 17 -16.42 5.16 16.86
CA ILE A 17 -16.46 3.73 16.49
C ILE A 17 -17.61 2.99 17.17
N GLN A 18 -18.35 2.19 16.38
CA GLN A 18 -19.34 1.26 16.89
C GLN A 18 -18.67 -0.08 17.25
N HIS A 19 -17.81 -0.07 18.26
CA HIS A 19 -17.07 -1.25 18.70
C HIS A 19 -16.91 -1.26 20.22
N THR A 20 -17.21 -2.38 20.88
CA THR A 20 -17.20 -2.50 22.35
C THR A 20 -15.83 -2.91 22.91
N SER A 21 -14.95 -3.46 22.07
CA SER A 21 -13.63 -3.97 22.46
C SER A 21 -12.49 -3.29 21.70
N ALA A 22 -12.77 -2.18 21.02
CA ALA A 22 -11.75 -1.35 20.37
C ALA A 22 -11.93 0.11 20.82
N SER A 23 -10.91 0.93 20.63
CA SER A 23 -10.95 2.35 20.99
C SER A 23 -10.21 3.23 19.98
N LEU A 24 -10.40 4.54 20.10
CA LEU A 24 -9.66 5.54 19.35
C LEU A 24 -8.78 6.36 20.29
N THR A 25 -7.58 6.73 19.85
CA THR A 25 -6.71 7.65 20.59
C THR A 25 -5.91 8.56 19.65
N LEU A 26 -5.46 9.70 20.17
CA LEU A 26 -4.45 10.55 19.54
C LEU A 26 -3.13 10.33 20.25
N ASN A 27 -2.09 9.91 19.52
CA ASN A 27 -0.77 9.72 20.10
C ASN A 27 0.35 9.99 19.09
N GLU A 28 1.59 9.91 19.53
CA GLU A 28 2.76 9.99 18.66
C GLU A 28 2.71 8.91 17.58
N ASN A 29 2.92 9.34 16.33
CA ASN A 29 2.94 8.51 15.13
C ASN A 29 4.26 8.68 14.34
N ALA A 30 5.29 9.22 14.98
CA ALA A 30 6.62 9.37 14.41
C ALA A 30 7.43 8.07 14.57
N ASP A 31 7.44 7.53 15.79
CA ASP A 31 8.16 6.33 16.14
C ASP A 31 7.21 5.11 16.21
N PRO A 32 7.46 4.03 15.44
CA PRO A 32 6.66 2.81 15.54
C PRO A 32 6.69 2.14 16.92
N ASP A 33 7.75 2.34 17.72
CA ASP A 33 7.93 1.72 19.04
C ASP A 33 6.87 2.21 20.05
N VAL A 34 6.36 3.43 19.87
CA VAL A 34 5.28 3.99 20.72
C VAL A 34 4.04 3.09 20.73
N ARG A 35 3.69 2.48 19.59
CA ARG A 35 2.53 1.56 19.53
C ARG A 35 2.79 0.30 20.34
N HIS A 36 4.01 -0.23 20.29
CA HIS A 36 4.41 -1.41 21.05
C HIS A 36 4.43 -1.12 22.56
N ASP A 37 5.01 0.00 22.96
CA ASP A 37 5.11 0.38 24.38
C ASP A 37 3.72 0.65 24.99
N LEU A 38 2.83 1.31 24.24
CA LEU A 38 1.45 1.51 24.68
C LEU A 38 0.72 0.19 24.85
N GLU A 39 0.87 -0.73 23.91
CA GLU A 39 0.31 -2.08 24.02
C GLU A 39 0.80 -2.79 25.29
N GLN A 40 2.11 -2.79 25.55
CA GLN A 40 2.68 -3.38 26.76
C GLN A 40 2.11 -2.74 28.03
N ALA A 41 1.99 -1.41 28.06
CA ALA A 41 1.41 -0.69 29.19
C ALA A 41 -0.06 -1.07 29.42
N PHE A 42 -0.87 -1.18 28.37
CA PHE A 42 -2.27 -1.59 28.49
C PHE A 42 -2.43 -3.05 28.89
N ASN A 43 -1.57 -3.95 28.39
CA ASN A 43 -1.54 -5.34 28.81
C ASN A 43 -1.14 -5.50 30.27
N HIS A 44 -0.30 -4.60 30.80
CA HIS A 44 0.01 -4.55 32.22
C HIS A 44 -1.16 -4.02 33.08
N LEU A 45 -1.86 -2.99 32.60
CA LEU A 45 -2.99 -2.37 33.31
C LEU A 45 -4.24 -3.25 33.34
N ALA A 46 -4.51 -3.96 32.25
CA ALA A 46 -5.64 -4.87 32.09
C ALA A 46 -5.12 -6.22 31.55
N PRO A 47 -4.52 -7.05 32.42
CA PRO A 47 -3.96 -8.33 32.01
C PRO A 47 -5.04 -9.40 31.86
N GLU A 48 -4.86 -10.29 30.88
CA GLU A 48 -5.75 -11.46 30.67
C GLU A 48 -5.81 -12.41 31.88
N SER A 49 -4.77 -12.40 32.71
CA SER A 49 -4.71 -13.21 33.93
C SER A 49 -5.55 -12.67 35.10
N PHE A 50 -6.11 -11.46 34.97
CA PHE A 50 -6.97 -10.91 36.01
C PHE A 50 -8.26 -11.74 36.14
N PRO A 51 -8.73 -12.07 37.35
CA PRO A 51 -9.86 -12.98 37.56
C PRO A 51 -11.20 -12.30 37.27
N HIS A 52 -11.50 -12.05 35.99
CA HIS A 52 -12.76 -11.49 35.55
C HIS A 52 -13.92 -12.50 35.67
N THR A 53 -15.10 -12.02 36.02
CA THR A 53 -16.32 -12.85 36.06
C THR A 53 -16.90 -13.12 34.66
N HIS A 54 -16.76 -12.17 33.74
CA HIS A 54 -17.20 -12.30 32.35
C HIS A 54 -16.07 -12.95 31.54
N THR A 55 -16.29 -14.18 31.07
CA THR A 55 -15.25 -15.04 30.46
C THR A 55 -15.74 -15.83 29.25
N CYS A 56 -16.97 -15.58 28.80
CA CYS A 56 -17.64 -16.42 27.80
C CYS A 56 -17.03 -16.33 26.40
N GLU A 57 -16.30 -15.26 26.08
CA GLU A 57 -15.74 -15.02 24.74
C GLU A 57 -14.21 -15.17 24.67
N GLY A 58 -13.58 -15.68 25.74
CA GLY A 58 -12.14 -15.94 25.79
C GLY A 58 -11.38 -15.05 26.79
N PRO A 59 -10.07 -15.31 26.96
CA PRO A 59 -9.24 -14.63 27.96
C PRO A 59 -8.95 -13.15 27.63
N ASP A 60 -9.00 -12.78 26.34
CA ASP A 60 -8.72 -11.41 25.87
C ASP A 60 -9.95 -10.48 25.86
N ASP A 61 -11.14 -11.04 26.08
CA ASP A 61 -12.41 -10.33 25.95
C ASP A 61 -12.64 -9.22 26.99
N MET A 62 -12.67 -9.58 28.28
CA MET A 62 -12.83 -8.58 29.34
C MET A 62 -11.71 -7.56 29.42
N PRO A 63 -10.42 -7.95 29.30
CA PRO A 63 -9.33 -7.01 29.17
C PRO A 63 -9.55 -6.02 28.02
N ALA A 64 -10.06 -6.48 26.87
CA ALA A 64 -10.35 -5.61 25.73
C ALA A 64 -11.44 -4.58 26.04
N HIS A 65 -12.51 -4.97 26.75
CA HIS A 65 -13.53 -4.03 27.22
C HIS A 65 -12.98 -3.00 28.21
N VAL A 66 -12.08 -3.40 29.12
CA VAL A 66 -11.43 -2.49 30.06
C VAL A 66 -10.58 -1.46 29.31
N LYS A 67 -9.70 -1.92 28.42
CA LYS A 67 -8.83 -1.04 27.61
C LYS A 67 -9.65 -0.10 26.72
N ALA A 68 -10.70 -0.61 26.10
CA ALA A 68 -11.61 0.18 25.29
C ALA A 68 -12.31 1.29 26.11
N SER A 69 -12.75 0.95 27.33
CA SER A 69 -13.41 1.90 28.24
C SER A 69 -12.45 2.98 28.77
N LEU A 70 -11.16 2.67 28.92
CA LEU A 70 -10.14 3.63 29.36
C LEU A 70 -9.81 4.67 28.28
N LEU A 71 -9.75 4.25 27.02
CA LEU A 71 -9.38 5.12 25.90
C LEU A 71 -10.59 5.84 25.27
N GLY A 72 -11.73 5.16 25.21
CA GLY A 72 -12.97 5.69 24.65
C GLY A 72 -13.18 5.40 23.17
N ALA A 73 -14.43 5.54 22.73
CA ALA A 73 -14.86 5.19 21.38
C ALA A 73 -14.85 6.37 20.40
N SER A 74 -14.49 7.58 20.84
CA SER A 74 -14.63 8.77 20.01
C SER A 74 -13.52 9.80 20.13
N LEU A 75 -13.25 10.50 19.03
CA LEU A 75 -12.36 11.65 18.98
C LEU A 75 -13.08 12.85 18.38
N SER A 76 -12.72 14.04 18.85
CA SER A 76 -13.13 15.32 18.28
C SER A 76 -11.88 16.12 17.94
N ILE A 77 -11.65 16.36 16.65
CA ILE A 77 -10.40 16.86 16.10
C ILE A 77 -10.68 18.15 15.33
N PRO A 78 -10.02 19.28 15.63
CA PRO A 78 -10.24 20.50 14.87
C PRO A 78 -9.76 20.35 13.42
N VAL A 79 -10.44 21.03 12.51
CA VAL A 79 -10.09 21.14 11.09
C VAL A 79 -9.76 22.60 10.80
N CYS A 80 -8.59 22.84 10.21
CA CYS A 80 -8.15 24.16 9.76
C CYS A 80 -7.61 24.05 8.34
N ASP A 81 -8.07 24.94 7.46
CA ASP A 81 -7.62 25.09 6.07
C ASP A 81 -7.51 23.76 5.32
N GLY A 82 -8.59 22.97 5.37
CA GLY A 82 -8.66 21.72 4.63
C GLY A 82 -7.96 20.53 5.29
N ARG A 83 -7.46 20.68 6.53
CA ARG A 83 -6.60 19.68 7.20
C ARG A 83 -6.99 19.48 8.66
N LEU A 84 -6.73 18.29 9.19
CA LEU A 84 -6.81 18.06 10.63
C LEU A 84 -5.72 18.87 11.33
N ALA A 85 -6.10 19.67 12.32
CA ALA A 85 -5.18 20.48 13.11
C ALA A 85 -4.52 19.62 14.21
N LEU A 86 -3.78 18.60 13.79
CA LEU A 86 -2.97 17.75 14.65
C LEU A 86 -1.61 18.39 14.91
N GLY A 87 -1.03 18.13 16.08
CA GLY A 87 0.37 18.46 16.34
C GLY A 87 1.31 17.65 15.42
N THR A 88 2.55 18.12 15.25
CA THR A 88 3.57 17.55 14.34
C THR A 88 3.69 16.03 14.41
N TRP A 89 3.60 15.48 15.62
CA TRP A 89 3.76 14.05 15.87
C TRP A 89 2.45 13.32 16.10
N GLN A 90 1.32 14.01 16.17
CA GLN A 90 0.05 13.41 16.52
C GLN A 90 -0.56 12.67 15.33
N GLY A 91 -0.93 11.42 15.55
CA GLY A 91 -1.73 10.60 14.65
C GLY A 91 -2.96 10.05 15.37
N ILE A 92 -3.98 9.71 14.59
CA ILE A 92 -5.15 8.97 15.07
C ILE A 92 -4.83 7.48 15.03
N THR A 93 -4.99 6.79 16.15
CA THR A 93 -4.77 5.34 16.25
C THR A 93 -6.08 4.64 16.59
N LEU A 94 -6.42 3.62 15.80
CA LEU A 94 -7.41 2.60 16.16
C LEU A 94 -6.70 1.52 16.98
N CYS A 95 -7.16 1.31 18.20
CA CYS A 95 -6.66 0.26 19.08
C CYS A 95 -7.65 -0.91 19.05
N GLU A 96 -7.34 -1.97 18.31
CA GLU A 96 -8.05 -3.25 18.45
C GLU A 96 -7.48 -3.98 19.67
N HIS A 97 -8.33 -4.34 20.64
CA HIS A 97 -7.87 -4.95 21.89
C HIS A 97 -8.12 -6.47 21.98
N ARG A 98 -8.77 -7.08 20.97
CA ARG A 98 -8.93 -8.54 20.85
C ARG A 98 -7.83 -9.13 19.95
N ASN A 99 -7.30 -10.30 20.33
CA ASN A 99 -6.33 -11.07 19.54
C ASN A 99 -7.01 -11.88 18.43
N HIS A 100 -8.28 -12.25 18.62
CA HIS A 100 -9.03 -13.06 17.65
C HIS A 100 -10.45 -12.49 17.46
N ALA A 101 -10.79 -12.08 16.24
CA ALA A 101 -12.15 -11.73 15.88
C ALA A 101 -12.93 -13.00 15.49
N GLY A 102 -14.00 -13.32 16.22
CA GLY A 102 -14.88 -14.43 15.87
C GLY A 102 -15.39 -14.32 14.43
N GLY A 103 -14.94 -15.24 13.55
CA GLY A 103 -15.40 -15.36 12.16
C GLY A 103 -14.50 -14.78 11.06
N ARG A 104 -13.34 -14.18 11.38
CA ARG A 104 -12.33 -13.79 10.37
C ARG A 104 -10.96 -14.32 10.79
N ARG A 105 -10.28 -15.06 9.89
CA ARG A 105 -8.97 -15.65 10.19
C ARG A 105 -7.90 -14.55 10.29
N ASN A 106 -7.30 -14.50 11.47
CA ASN A 106 -5.92 -14.15 11.81
C ASN A 106 -5.40 -12.76 11.37
N ALA A 107 -5.43 -11.82 12.29
CA ALA A 107 -4.34 -10.86 12.48
C ALA A 107 -4.17 -10.65 14.00
N PRO A 108 -2.94 -10.67 14.54
CA PRO A 108 -2.70 -10.29 15.92
C PRO A 108 -3.15 -8.83 16.15
N LEU A 109 -3.44 -8.51 17.40
CA LEU A 109 -3.74 -7.19 17.95
C LEU A 109 -3.09 -6.06 17.13
N MET A 110 -3.89 -5.14 16.56
CA MET A 110 -3.40 -4.15 15.61
C MET A 110 -3.76 -2.73 16.05
N TYR A 111 -2.76 -2.01 16.57
CA TYR A 111 -2.77 -0.55 16.61
C TYR A 111 -2.52 -0.03 15.20
N ARG A 112 -3.56 0.47 14.53
CA ARG A 112 -3.45 1.02 13.17
C ARG A 112 -3.61 2.54 13.19
N THR A 113 -2.67 3.25 12.57
CA THR A 113 -2.85 4.66 12.27
C THR A 113 -3.98 4.81 11.24
N LEU A 114 -5.03 5.55 11.58
CA LEU A 114 -6.19 5.75 10.72
C LEU A 114 -5.87 6.82 9.65
N ALA A 115 -5.11 6.43 8.62
CA ALA A 115 -5.05 7.17 7.37
C ALA A 115 -6.22 6.73 6.49
N GLY A 116 -7.37 7.41 6.61
CA GLY A 116 -8.44 7.32 5.61
C GLY A 116 -9.33 6.06 5.62
N CYS A 117 -9.36 5.27 6.69
CA CYS A 117 -10.29 4.16 6.81
C CYS A 117 -11.76 4.63 6.72
N ALA A 118 -12.52 4.00 5.83
CA ALA A 118 -13.96 3.85 6.01
C ALA A 118 -14.15 2.99 7.26
N LEU A 119 -14.14 3.64 8.41
CA LEU A 119 -14.62 3.03 9.63
C LEU A 119 -16.09 2.67 9.42
N LEU A 120 -16.57 1.63 10.11
CA LEU A 120 -17.96 1.55 10.58
C LEU A 120 -18.30 2.69 11.59
N ALA A 121 -17.52 3.77 11.57
CA ALA A 121 -17.69 4.96 12.38
C ALA A 121 -18.48 5.98 11.58
N CYS A 122 -19.52 6.48 12.21
CA CYS A 122 -20.10 7.73 11.77
C CYS A 122 -19.05 8.83 12.03
N ALA A 123 -18.52 9.39 10.95
CA ALA A 123 -17.70 10.58 11.02
C ALA A 123 -18.54 11.77 10.58
N SER A 124 -18.67 12.77 11.44
CA SER A 124 -19.45 13.98 11.17
C SER A 124 -18.52 15.19 11.23
N LEU A 125 -18.64 16.08 10.25
CA LEU A 125 -17.89 17.32 10.18
C LEU A 125 -18.84 18.49 10.43
N ALA A 126 -18.60 19.27 11.49
CA ALA A 126 -19.30 20.51 11.75
C ALA A 126 -18.42 21.68 11.30
N THR A 127 -18.96 22.61 10.51
CA THR A 127 -18.24 23.81 10.06
C THR A 127 -18.76 25.04 10.82
N ALA A 128 -17.85 25.95 11.18
CA ALA A 128 -18.25 27.24 11.71
C ALA A 128 -18.45 28.20 10.53
N GLN A 129 -19.69 28.54 10.21
CA GLN A 129 -19.99 29.68 9.34
C GLN A 129 -20.06 30.96 10.18
N ASP A 130 -19.43 32.02 9.69
CA ASP A 130 -19.65 33.38 10.20
C ASP A 130 -21.11 33.77 9.94
N GLY A 131 -21.96 33.66 10.97
CA GLY A 131 -23.30 34.24 11.00
C GLY A 131 -24.45 33.24 11.05
N ALA A 132 -25.12 33.21 12.21
CA ALA A 132 -26.51 32.86 12.48
C ALA A 132 -27.16 31.63 11.78
N GLY A 133 -27.31 30.55 12.55
CA GLY A 133 -28.53 29.74 12.61
C GLY A 133 -28.82 28.76 11.46
N ASP A 134 -28.44 27.49 11.62
CA ASP A 134 -29.37 26.37 11.80
C ASP A 134 -28.61 25.05 11.88
N SER A 135 -28.91 24.25 12.89
CA SER A 135 -28.33 22.91 13.08
C SER A 135 -29.13 21.90 12.27
N ALA A 136 -28.63 21.50 11.09
CA ALA A 136 -29.19 20.38 10.34
C ALA A 136 -28.41 19.09 10.67
N VAL A 137 -29.03 18.22 11.48
CA VAL A 137 -28.60 16.84 11.70
C VAL A 137 -29.01 16.02 10.47
N PHE A 138 -28.03 15.54 9.70
CA PHE A 138 -28.25 14.60 8.60
C PHE A 138 -27.88 13.19 9.05
N VAL A 139 -28.85 12.28 9.06
CA VAL A 139 -28.68 10.83 9.25
C VAL A 139 -28.71 10.20 7.86
N PRO A 140 -27.72 9.40 7.40
CA PRO A 140 -27.86 8.73 6.12
C PRO A 140 -28.44 7.32 6.29
N ASP A 141 -29.59 7.13 5.63
CA ASP A 141 -30.15 5.84 5.21
C ASP A 141 -29.38 5.30 3.99
N ASN A 142 -29.34 3.96 3.88
CA ASN A 142 -28.83 3.19 2.75
C ASN A 142 -29.49 3.55 1.40
N ALA A 143 -28.71 3.69 0.31
CA ALA A 143 -28.95 3.07 -1.02
C ALA A 143 -28.04 3.59 -2.17
N LEU A 144 -27.44 2.63 -2.88
CA LEU A 144 -27.03 2.50 -4.29
C LEU A 144 -27.16 3.68 -5.31
N THR A 145 -26.00 4.08 -5.90
CA THR A 145 -25.64 4.33 -7.35
C THR A 145 -26.50 5.24 -8.28
N PRO A 146 -26.02 5.66 -9.49
CA PRO A 146 -24.73 6.28 -9.91
C PRO A 146 -24.92 7.51 -10.87
N ASN A 147 -23.80 8.03 -11.42
CA ASN A 147 -23.61 9.07 -12.47
C ASN A 147 -23.70 10.55 -11.97
N SER A 148 -22.90 11.51 -12.44
CA SER A 148 -22.10 11.66 -13.68
C SER A 148 -20.93 12.64 -13.51
N THR A 149 -19.86 12.36 -14.26
CA THR A 149 -18.75 13.21 -14.74
C THR A 149 -18.91 14.73 -14.77
N THR A 150 -17.87 15.45 -14.35
CA THR A 150 -17.15 16.46 -15.17
C THR A 150 -15.73 16.64 -14.65
N ALA A 151 -14.75 16.52 -15.55
CA ALA A 151 -13.33 16.78 -15.33
C ALA A 151 -13.03 18.28 -15.36
N VAL A 152 -12.07 18.71 -14.54
CA VAL A 152 -11.30 19.95 -14.74
C VAL A 152 -9.85 19.64 -14.36
N GLU A 153 -8.94 19.86 -15.31
CA GLU A 153 -7.51 19.63 -15.22
C GLU A 153 -6.72 20.82 -14.64
N ALA A 154 -5.58 20.46 -14.03
CA ALA A 154 -4.30 21.16 -13.86
C ALA A 154 -4.29 22.46 -13.01
N SER A 155 -3.31 22.76 -12.15
CA SER A 155 -1.90 22.37 -12.08
C SER A 155 -1.28 22.81 -10.74
N GLY A 156 -0.23 22.13 -10.27
CA GLY A 156 0.83 22.74 -9.44
C GLY A 156 1.17 22.04 -8.13
N ASP A 157 2.05 21.04 -8.22
CA ASP A 157 3.15 20.62 -7.32
C ASP A 157 2.96 20.58 -5.78
N ASN A 158 3.41 19.56 -5.03
CA ASN A 158 3.76 18.16 -5.29
C ASN A 158 4.05 17.54 -3.90
N GLU A 159 3.09 16.86 -3.29
CA GLU A 159 3.34 15.77 -2.34
C GLU A 159 2.15 14.80 -2.45
N LEU A 160 2.39 13.65 -3.09
CA LEU A 160 1.37 12.68 -3.47
C LEU A 160 0.72 12.05 -2.22
N PRO A 161 -0.63 12.00 -2.12
CA PRO A 161 -1.31 11.34 -1.02
C PRO A 161 -1.09 9.81 -1.07
N ILE A 162 -1.06 9.18 0.10
CA ILE A 162 -0.96 7.71 0.29
C ILE A 162 -1.84 7.02 -0.74
N ALA A 163 -1.20 6.24 -1.61
CA ALA A 163 -1.78 5.80 -2.86
C ALA A 163 -3.08 5.02 -2.62
N THR A 164 -4.18 5.56 -3.17
CA THR A 164 -5.48 4.88 -3.17
C THR A 164 -5.35 3.56 -3.91
N THR A 165 -5.95 2.49 -3.38
CA THR A 165 -5.96 1.19 -4.08
C THR A 165 -6.38 1.37 -5.55
N PRO A 166 -5.65 0.78 -6.51
CA PRO A 166 -5.97 0.92 -7.93
C PRO A 166 -7.40 0.47 -8.27
N SER A 167 -8.04 1.22 -9.16
CA SER A 167 -9.32 0.87 -9.78
C SER A 167 -9.47 1.56 -11.14
N GLU A 168 -10.35 1.02 -11.99
CA GLU A 168 -10.69 1.69 -13.25
C GLU A 168 -11.30 3.08 -13.01
N ALA A 169 -12.04 3.24 -11.92
CA ALA A 169 -12.70 4.50 -11.57
C ALA A 169 -11.72 5.64 -11.22
N ASN A 170 -10.50 5.34 -10.75
CA ASN A 170 -9.44 6.32 -10.49
C ASN A 170 -8.32 6.30 -11.56
N GLY A 171 -8.63 5.76 -12.74
CA GLY A 171 -7.78 5.83 -13.94
C GLY A 171 -6.72 4.74 -14.03
N TRP A 172 -6.82 3.66 -13.25
CA TRP A 172 -5.92 2.53 -13.35
C TRP A 172 -6.47 1.45 -14.27
N THR A 173 -5.59 0.84 -15.06
CA THR A 173 -5.90 -0.30 -15.91
C THR A 173 -5.19 -1.54 -15.39
N LYS A 174 -5.93 -2.65 -15.30
CA LYS A 174 -5.40 -3.93 -14.84
C LYS A 174 -4.63 -4.61 -15.99
N LEU A 175 -3.37 -4.97 -15.73
CA LEU A 175 -2.51 -5.68 -16.69
C LEU A 175 -2.63 -7.21 -16.57
N PHE A 176 -2.93 -7.72 -15.38
CA PHE A 176 -3.13 -9.16 -15.17
C PHE A 176 -4.60 -9.48 -14.89
N ASN A 177 -5.20 -10.31 -15.74
CA ASN A 177 -6.63 -10.58 -15.72
C ASN A 177 -7.09 -11.56 -14.61
N GLY A 178 -6.16 -12.16 -13.86
CA GLY A 178 -6.47 -13.12 -12.79
C GLY A 178 -6.90 -14.50 -13.27
N LYS A 179 -6.72 -14.84 -14.55
CA LYS A 179 -7.20 -16.09 -15.16
C LYS A 179 -6.12 -16.81 -15.97
N ASP A 180 -5.38 -16.07 -16.79
CA ASP A 180 -4.35 -16.60 -17.67
C ASP A 180 -3.30 -15.51 -17.98
N LEU A 181 -2.30 -15.86 -18.80
CA LEU A 181 -1.22 -14.97 -19.21
C LEU A 181 -1.57 -14.17 -20.48
N THR A 182 -2.86 -13.95 -20.79
CA THR A 182 -3.23 -13.07 -21.93
C THR A 182 -2.61 -11.69 -21.75
N GLY A 183 -1.91 -11.20 -22.77
CA GLY A 183 -1.15 -9.95 -22.72
C GLY A 183 0.24 -10.09 -22.09
N TRP A 184 0.68 -11.31 -21.77
CA TRP A 184 2.01 -11.58 -21.21
C TRP A 184 2.73 -12.67 -22.01
N THR A 185 4.02 -12.46 -22.30
CA THR A 185 4.84 -13.38 -23.07
C THR A 185 6.14 -13.68 -22.31
N ALA A 186 6.34 -14.95 -21.95
CA ALA A 186 7.61 -15.41 -21.38
C ALA A 186 8.69 -15.50 -22.46
N SER A 187 9.91 -15.10 -22.13
CA SER A 187 11.07 -15.18 -23.03
C SER A 187 11.52 -16.62 -23.28
N GLU A 188 12.22 -17.20 -22.31
CA GLU A 188 12.69 -18.59 -22.28
C GLU A 188 11.99 -19.39 -21.18
N ASN A 189 12.29 -20.68 -21.01
CA ASN A 189 11.80 -21.51 -19.89
C ASN A 189 10.32 -21.24 -19.51
N LYS A 190 9.42 -21.32 -20.49
CA LYS A 190 8.05 -20.78 -20.37
C LYS A 190 7.25 -21.38 -19.21
N ASP A 191 7.59 -22.62 -18.82
CA ASP A 191 6.98 -23.34 -17.70
C ASP A 191 7.27 -22.70 -16.32
N THR A 192 8.21 -21.75 -16.26
CA THR A 192 8.51 -20.94 -15.06
C THR A 192 7.31 -20.09 -14.61
N PHE A 193 6.40 -19.75 -15.52
CA PHE A 193 5.23 -18.90 -15.22
C PHE A 193 3.94 -19.68 -15.39
N LYS A 194 3.13 -19.74 -14.33
CA LYS A 194 1.80 -20.38 -14.34
C LYS A 194 0.77 -19.46 -13.71
N VAL A 195 -0.50 -19.70 -14.04
CA VAL A 195 -1.61 -19.06 -13.33
C VAL A 195 -2.32 -20.11 -12.49
N GLU A 196 -2.30 -19.92 -11.18
CA GLU A 196 -2.91 -20.82 -10.18
C GLU A 196 -3.70 -19.97 -9.18
N ASP A 197 -4.95 -20.33 -8.93
CA ASP A 197 -5.86 -19.62 -8.00
C ASP A 197 -5.93 -18.09 -8.20
N GLY A 198 -5.82 -17.66 -9.47
CA GLY A 198 -5.84 -16.25 -9.85
C GLY A 198 -4.57 -15.48 -9.54
N LEU A 199 -3.45 -16.18 -9.37
CA LEU A 199 -2.11 -15.65 -9.12
C LEU A 199 -1.19 -16.02 -10.29
N ILE A 200 -0.32 -15.11 -10.71
CA ILE A 200 0.86 -15.51 -11.48
C ILE A 200 1.84 -16.13 -10.47
N VAL A 201 2.10 -17.43 -10.60
CA VAL A 201 3.09 -18.17 -9.82
C VAL A 201 4.36 -18.29 -10.67
N VAL A 202 5.47 -17.82 -10.12
CA VAL A 202 6.80 -17.87 -10.73
C VAL A 202 7.62 -18.91 -9.98
N HIS A 203 7.98 -19.99 -10.66
CA HIS A 203 8.79 -21.08 -10.12
C HIS A 203 9.39 -21.92 -11.26
N GLY A 204 10.71 -21.90 -11.41
CA GLY A 204 11.40 -22.65 -12.46
C GLY A 204 12.74 -22.03 -12.85
N ASP A 205 13.29 -22.47 -13.98
CA ASP A 205 14.52 -21.91 -14.51
C ASP A 205 14.38 -20.42 -14.85
N ARG A 206 15.50 -19.72 -14.89
CA ARG A 206 15.59 -18.29 -15.16
C ARG A 206 14.78 -17.89 -16.41
N SER A 207 13.93 -16.89 -16.31
CA SER A 207 13.14 -16.35 -17.42
C SER A 207 12.56 -14.97 -17.08
N HIS A 208 11.94 -14.30 -18.04
CA HIS A 208 11.22 -13.04 -17.83
C HIS A 208 9.87 -13.08 -18.55
N LEU A 209 8.81 -12.71 -17.83
CA LEU A 209 7.45 -12.60 -18.34
C LEU A 209 7.16 -11.14 -18.67
N PHE A 210 7.24 -10.81 -19.95
CA PHE A 210 7.05 -9.45 -20.46
C PHE A 210 5.58 -9.15 -20.69
N TYR A 211 5.14 -7.96 -20.32
CA TYR A 211 3.85 -7.46 -20.76
C TYR A 211 3.92 -7.13 -22.27
N THR A 212 3.03 -7.73 -23.05
CA THR A 212 2.94 -7.65 -24.52
C THR A 212 1.50 -7.39 -24.99
N GLY A 213 0.62 -6.98 -24.07
CA GLY A 213 -0.76 -6.64 -24.36
C GLY A 213 -0.95 -5.20 -24.83
N ASP A 214 -2.19 -4.86 -25.19
CA ASP A 214 -2.50 -3.63 -25.92
C ASP A 214 -2.73 -2.38 -25.04
N VAL A 215 -2.75 -2.51 -23.71
CA VAL A 215 -2.87 -1.34 -22.81
C VAL A 215 -1.73 -0.35 -23.12
N ASN A 216 -2.09 0.90 -23.42
CA ASN A 216 -1.18 1.97 -23.79
C ASN A 216 -0.24 1.61 -24.97
N ASP A 217 -0.75 0.85 -25.95
CA ASP A 217 0.00 0.35 -27.10
C ASP A 217 1.25 -0.48 -26.71
N GLY A 218 1.28 -1.02 -25.49
CA GLY A 218 2.40 -1.78 -24.94
C GLY A 218 3.64 -0.95 -24.59
N GLU A 219 3.55 0.39 -24.63
CA GLU A 219 4.69 1.29 -24.43
C GLU A 219 4.38 2.38 -23.40
N PHE A 220 5.07 2.36 -22.28
CA PHE A 220 4.86 3.26 -21.14
C PHE A 220 6.07 4.17 -20.96
N LYS A 221 5.83 5.47 -20.92
CA LYS A 221 6.87 6.49 -20.66
C LYS A 221 6.76 6.99 -19.23
N ASP A 222 5.71 7.76 -18.93
CA ASP A 222 5.40 8.20 -17.57
C ASP A 222 4.22 7.39 -17.05
N PHE A 223 4.32 6.85 -15.83
CA PHE A 223 3.33 5.94 -15.29
C PHE A 223 3.41 5.83 -13.76
N GLU A 224 2.32 5.38 -13.16
CA GLU A 224 2.33 4.66 -11.90
C GLU A 224 2.06 3.17 -12.16
N LEU A 225 2.85 2.29 -11.53
CA LEU A 225 2.69 0.84 -11.58
C LEU A 225 2.48 0.33 -10.15
N TRP A 226 1.46 -0.48 -9.95
CA TRP A 226 1.12 -1.07 -8.67
C TRP A 226 1.13 -2.58 -8.79
N VAL A 227 2.01 -3.21 -8.03
CA VAL A 227 2.24 -4.66 -8.07
C VAL A 227 2.11 -5.22 -6.66
N GLU A 228 1.21 -6.19 -6.49
CA GLU A 228 1.12 -6.97 -5.26
C GLU A 228 1.92 -8.26 -5.38
N VAL A 229 2.86 -8.43 -4.47
CA VAL A 229 3.89 -9.48 -4.49
C VAL A 229 3.88 -10.25 -3.17
N GLN A 230 4.19 -11.54 -3.24
CA GLN A 230 4.52 -12.40 -2.11
C GLN A 230 5.65 -13.35 -2.52
N THR A 231 6.58 -13.59 -1.61
CA THR A 231 7.72 -14.50 -1.81
C THR A 231 7.65 -15.68 -0.83
N GLU A 232 8.12 -16.85 -1.24
CA GLU A 232 8.55 -17.89 -0.29
C GLU A 232 9.98 -17.59 0.21
N PRO A 233 10.39 -18.17 1.35
CA PRO A 233 11.77 -18.03 1.83
C PRO A 233 12.81 -18.38 0.76
N GLN A 234 13.90 -17.60 0.73
CA GLN A 234 15.00 -17.69 -0.23
C GLN A 234 14.63 -17.35 -1.68
N ALA A 235 13.45 -16.80 -1.96
CA ALA A 235 13.11 -16.40 -3.32
C ALA A 235 13.79 -15.10 -3.77
N ASN A 236 14.10 -15.05 -5.06
CA ASN A 236 14.62 -13.89 -5.78
C ASN A 236 13.83 -13.67 -7.06
N SER A 237 13.51 -12.42 -7.36
CA SER A 237 12.77 -11.98 -8.53
C SER A 237 13.00 -10.47 -8.72
N GLY A 238 12.23 -9.86 -9.61
CA GLY A 238 12.27 -8.42 -9.85
C GLY A 238 11.12 -7.99 -10.75
N VAL A 239 10.71 -6.73 -10.58
CA VAL A 239 9.76 -6.03 -11.42
C VAL A 239 10.52 -5.07 -12.31
N TYR A 240 10.43 -5.28 -13.62
CA TYR A 240 11.10 -4.47 -14.63
C TYR A 240 10.15 -3.43 -15.23
N PHE A 241 10.69 -2.28 -15.61
CA PHE A 241 9.98 -1.24 -16.35
C PHE A 241 10.89 -0.53 -17.35
N HIS A 242 10.28 0.17 -18.32
CA HIS A 242 10.98 0.75 -19.49
C HIS A 242 11.78 -0.30 -20.27
N THR A 243 11.39 -1.57 -20.16
CA THR A 243 12.05 -2.66 -20.85
C THR A 243 11.42 -2.89 -22.22
N GLU A 244 11.93 -3.87 -22.96
CA GLU A 244 11.33 -4.32 -24.22
C GLU A 244 11.37 -5.85 -24.26
N TYR A 245 10.47 -6.45 -25.04
CA TYR A 245 10.47 -7.90 -25.18
C TYR A 245 11.83 -8.37 -25.74
N GLN A 246 12.42 -9.35 -25.06
CA GLN A 246 13.63 -10.03 -25.50
C GLN A 246 13.40 -11.54 -25.41
N GLU A 247 13.79 -12.28 -26.44
CA GLU A 247 13.60 -13.74 -26.48
C GLU A 247 14.50 -14.49 -25.49
N THR A 248 15.66 -13.92 -25.16
CA THR A 248 16.69 -14.57 -24.34
C THR A 248 17.40 -13.58 -23.43
N ASP A 249 18.18 -14.12 -22.48
CA ASP A 249 19.07 -13.37 -21.59
C ASP A 249 18.31 -12.42 -20.63
N TRP A 250 19.01 -11.64 -19.82
CA TRP A 250 18.43 -10.66 -18.89
C TRP A 250 17.99 -9.41 -19.67
N PRO A 251 16.90 -8.73 -19.25
CA PRO A 251 16.49 -7.47 -19.85
C PRO A 251 17.65 -6.46 -19.88
N MET A 252 18.05 -6.04 -21.09
CA MET A 252 19.17 -5.11 -21.28
C MET A 252 18.72 -3.65 -21.20
N LYS A 253 17.43 -3.41 -21.47
CA LYS A 253 16.78 -2.10 -21.44
C LYS A 253 15.93 -1.94 -20.18
N GLY A 254 15.96 -0.74 -19.62
CA GLY A 254 15.10 -0.32 -18.52
C GLY A 254 15.69 -0.62 -17.14
N TYR A 255 14.85 -0.55 -16.13
CA TYR A 255 15.26 -0.77 -14.74
C TYR A 255 14.58 -1.99 -14.14
N GLU A 256 15.14 -2.42 -13.02
CA GLU A 256 14.66 -3.50 -12.17
C GLU A 256 14.45 -2.95 -10.77
N VAL A 257 13.25 -3.13 -10.24
CA VAL A 257 12.96 -3.01 -8.82
C VAL A 257 13.06 -4.42 -8.22
N GLN A 258 13.95 -4.56 -7.24
CA GLN A 258 14.32 -5.83 -6.66
C GLN A 258 13.16 -6.46 -5.89
N VAL A 259 13.01 -7.78 -5.98
CA VAL A 259 12.11 -8.61 -5.14
C VAL A 259 12.96 -9.68 -4.45
N ASN A 260 13.32 -9.44 -3.19
CA ASN A 260 14.10 -10.36 -2.35
C ASN A 260 14.08 -9.92 -0.88
N GLN A 261 13.72 -10.85 0.00
CA GLN A 261 13.70 -10.70 1.45
C GLN A 261 14.86 -11.50 2.06
N SER A 262 14.76 -12.83 2.06
CA SER A 262 15.72 -13.71 2.72
C SER A 262 16.75 -14.37 1.79
N HIS A 263 16.65 -14.22 0.45
CA HIS A 263 17.64 -14.77 -0.48
C HIS A 263 19.04 -14.17 -0.24
N GLY A 264 20.09 -14.93 -0.58
CA GLY A 264 21.48 -14.59 -0.28
C GLY A 264 22.04 -13.35 -1.00
N ASP A 265 21.35 -12.80 -2.00
CA ASP A 265 21.72 -11.48 -2.56
C ASP A 265 21.50 -10.38 -1.49
N PRO A 266 22.50 -9.54 -1.22
CA PRO A 266 22.36 -8.45 -0.25
C PRO A 266 21.43 -7.32 -0.74
N ARG A 267 21.08 -7.25 -2.02
CA ARG A 267 20.09 -6.28 -2.53
C ARG A 267 18.68 -6.80 -2.28
N LYS A 268 17.90 -5.99 -1.57
CA LYS A 268 16.59 -6.34 -1.04
C LYS A 268 15.45 -5.58 -1.71
N THR A 269 14.25 -6.08 -1.43
CA THR A 269 12.96 -5.59 -1.94
C THR A 269 12.84 -4.08 -1.95
N GLY A 270 12.36 -3.54 -3.07
CA GLY A 270 12.11 -2.11 -3.25
C GLY A 270 13.35 -1.28 -3.62
N GLY A 271 14.53 -1.89 -3.76
CA GLY A 271 15.72 -1.24 -4.30
C GLY A 271 15.69 -1.17 -5.83
N LEU A 272 16.16 -0.05 -6.39
CA LEU A 272 16.40 0.11 -7.83
C LEU A 272 17.75 -0.53 -8.16
N TYR A 273 17.73 -1.79 -8.58
CA TYR A 273 18.89 -2.68 -8.55
C TYR A 273 20.14 -2.04 -9.20
N GLY A 274 21.23 -1.96 -8.46
CA GLY A 274 22.51 -1.42 -8.90
C GLY A 274 22.52 0.09 -9.15
N ILE A 275 21.47 0.82 -8.75
CA ILE A 275 21.36 2.28 -8.87
C ILE A 275 21.13 2.91 -7.49
N VAL A 276 20.05 2.51 -6.81
CA VAL A 276 19.73 2.88 -5.43
C VAL A 276 19.23 1.62 -4.73
N ASP A 277 20.17 0.89 -4.13
CA ASP A 277 19.90 -0.40 -3.51
C ASP A 277 19.34 -0.23 -2.09
N VAL A 278 18.36 -1.07 -1.73
CA VAL A 278 18.06 -1.39 -0.34
C VAL A 278 18.96 -2.56 0.05
N MET A 279 19.76 -2.41 1.10
CA MET A 279 20.81 -3.37 1.44
C MET A 279 20.47 -4.16 2.70
N ASP A 280 20.77 -5.46 2.66
CA ASP A 280 20.84 -6.44 3.74
C ASP A 280 19.52 -6.75 4.46
N VAL A 281 18.71 -5.74 4.79
CA VAL A 281 17.45 -5.86 5.51
C VAL A 281 16.30 -5.43 4.61
N SER A 282 15.42 -6.37 4.30
CA SER A 282 14.22 -6.10 3.54
C SER A 282 13.18 -5.34 4.39
N PRO A 283 12.42 -4.39 3.80
CA PRO A 283 11.33 -3.70 4.48
C PRO A 283 10.08 -4.57 4.71
N VAL A 284 10.07 -5.78 4.18
CA VAL A 284 8.98 -6.76 4.23
C VAL A 284 9.53 -8.17 4.44
N GLU A 285 8.69 -9.07 4.94
CA GLU A 285 9.03 -10.46 5.25
C GLU A 285 8.51 -11.43 4.18
N ASP A 286 9.12 -12.61 4.08
CA ASP A 286 8.60 -13.69 3.24
C ASP A 286 7.24 -14.19 3.76
N GLY A 287 6.39 -14.67 2.86
CA GLY A 287 5.05 -15.17 3.15
C GLY A 287 3.97 -14.08 3.28
N ASP A 288 4.34 -12.84 3.56
CA ASP A 288 3.43 -11.71 3.59
C ASP A 288 3.20 -11.11 2.20
N TRP A 289 1.96 -10.67 1.95
CA TRP A 289 1.66 -9.86 0.77
C TRP A 289 2.08 -8.42 1.01
N TYR A 290 2.78 -7.84 0.03
CA TYR A 290 3.16 -6.44 0.03
C TYR A 290 2.91 -5.80 -1.33
N VAL A 291 2.93 -4.47 -1.34
CA VAL A 291 2.79 -3.66 -2.55
C VAL A 291 4.12 -3.03 -2.91
N GLU A 292 4.53 -3.19 -4.15
CA GLU A 292 5.47 -2.29 -4.83
C GLU A 292 4.69 -1.29 -5.67
N HIS A 293 4.79 -0.01 -5.30
CA HIS A 293 4.22 1.11 -6.04
C HIS A 293 5.36 1.93 -6.64
N ILE A 294 5.49 1.83 -7.96
CA ILE A 294 6.56 2.44 -8.75
C ILE A 294 5.96 3.60 -9.53
N THR A 295 6.49 4.81 -9.33
CA THR A 295 6.12 6.00 -10.10
C THR A 295 7.31 6.42 -10.95
N VAL A 296 7.10 6.58 -12.25
CA VAL A 296 8.06 7.18 -13.17
C VAL A 296 7.42 8.40 -13.80
N LYS A 297 8.05 9.57 -13.63
CA LYS A 297 7.60 10.83 -14.23
C LYS A 297 8.80 11.66 -14.70
N GLY A 298 8.89 11.86 -16.01
CA GLY A 298 10.03 12.52 -16.63
C GLY A 298 11.31 11.74 -16.38
N LYS A 299 12.22 12.29 -15.57
CA LYS A 299 13.48 11.64 -15.16
C LYS A 299 13.47 11.19 -13.69
N HIS A 300 12.32 11.20 -13.04
CA HIS A 300 12.18 10.88 -11.63
C HIS A 300 11.52 9.51 -11.46
N ILE A 301 12.12 8.67 -10.61
CA ILE A 301 11.64 7.36 -10.19
C ILE A 301 11.42 7.41 -8.68
N THR A 302 10.21 7.04 -8.24
CA THR A 302 9.94 6.73 -6.84
C THR A 302 9.50 5.28 -6.72
N VAL A 303 10.09 4.53 -5.78
CA VAL A 303 9.60 3.20 -5.38
C VAL A 303 9.10 3.29 -3.94
N ARG A 304 7.89 2.77 -3.72
CA ARG A 304 7.30 2.62 -2.40
C ARG A 304 6.98 1.16 -2.12
N VAL A 305 7.40 0.66 -0.96
CA VAL A 305 7.00 -0.65 -0.44
C VAL A 305 6.01 -0.43 0.69
N ASN A 306 4.78 -0.95 0.55
CA ASN A 306 3.68 -0.71 1.48
C ASN A 306 3.47 0.78 1.83
N GLY A 307 3.64 1.65 0.83
CA GLY A 307 3.52 3.11 0.96
C GLY A 307 4.74 3.82 1.52
N LYS A 308 5.74 3.10 2.05
CA LYS A 308 7.02 3.69 2.51
C LYS A 308 7.97 3.84 1.33
N VAL A 309 8.50 5.04 1.12
CA VAL A 309 9.50 5.31 0.07
C VAL A 309 10.79 4.54 0.37
N THR A 310 11.23 3.73 -0.59
CA THR A 310 12.52 3.00 -0.57
C THR A 310 13.50 3.56 -1.58
N VAL A 311 13.01 4.13 -2.68
CA VAL A 311 13.81 4.83 -3.70
C VAL A 311 13.13 6.16 -4.02
N ASP A 312 13.94 7.21 -4.05
CA ASP A 312 13.62 8.51 -4.61
C ASP A 312 14.85 8.93 -5.44
N TYR A 313 14.73 8.79 -6.77
CA TYR A 313 15.87 8.88 -7.68
C TYR A 313 15.53 9.77 -8.88
N THR A 314 16.35 10.79 -9.13
CA THR A 314 16.33 11.53 -10.39
C THR A 314 17.50 11.08 -11.25
N GLU A 315 17.23 10.58 -12.46
CA GLU A 315 18.27 10.24 -13.42
C GLU A 315 19.04 11.50 -13.86
N PRO A 316 20.37 11.54 -13.68
CA PRO A 316 21.17 12.67 -14.14
C PRO A 316 21.12 12.82 -15.66
N GLU A 317 21.16 14.07 -16.12
CA GLU A 317 21.27 14.36 -17.56
C GLU A 317 22.58 13.77 -18.12
N GLY A 318 22.49 13.15 -19.30
CA GLY A 318 23.66 12.56 -19.97
C GLY A 318 24.30 11.38 -19.23
N VAL A 319 23.54 10.71 -18.35
CA VAL A 319 24.09 9.58 -17.59
C VAL A 319 24.55 8.48 -18.53
N GLU A 320 25.80 8.04 -18.34
CA GLU A 320 26.36 6.88 -19.01
C GLU A 320 26.49 5.71 -18.05
N ARG A 321 26.22 4.52 -18.59
CA ARG A 321 26.28 3.25 -17.88
C ARG A 321 27.14 2.30 -18.71
N GLU A 322 27.91 1.46 -18.05
CA GLU A 322 28.87 0.59 -18.72
C GLU A 322 28.45 -0.88 -18.68
N GLY A 323 28.99 -1.66 -19.62
CA GLY A 323 28.79 -3.10 -19.70
C GLY A 323 27.31 -3.48 -19.83
N ARG A 324 26.89 -4.52 -19.09
CA ARG A 324 25.52 -5.04 -19.11
C ARG A 324 24.46 -4.03 -18.63
N MET A 325 24.88 -2.95 -17.97
CA MET A 325 23.97 -1.94 -17.41
C MET A 325 23.77 -0.76 -18.36
N ALA A 326 24.37 -0.77 -19.55
CA ALA A 326 24.33 0.34 -20.51
C ALA A 326 22.91 0.83 -20.84
N GLY A 327 21.94 -0.08 -20.91
CA GLY A 327 20.53 0.23 -21.17
C GLY A 327 19.68 0.51 -19.93
N ARG A 328 20.26 0.57 -18.72
CA ARG A 328 19.57 0.98 -17.49
C ARG A 328 19.41 2.50 -17.43
N LYS A 329 18.57 3.01 -18.33
CA LYS A 329 18.25 4.41 -18.50
C LYS A 329 16.74 4.63 -18.56
N ILE A 330 16.28 5.80 -18.10
CA ILE A 330 14.88 6.19 -18.23
C ILE A 330 14.60 6.53 -19.69
N ASP A 331 13.62 5.84 -20.27
CA ASP A 331 13.16 6.04 -21.65
C ASP A 331 11.64 5.80 -21.73
N LYS A 332 11.22 4.81 -22.51
CA LYS A 332 9.87 4.29 -22.62
C LYS A 332 9.95 2.80 -22.94
N GLY A 333 8.95 2.05 -22.55
CA GLY A 333 8.92 0.61 -22.82
C GLY A 333 7.84 -0.10 -22.01
N THR A 334 7.92 -1.41 -21.95
CA THR A 334 6.97 -2.26 -21.24
C THR A 334 7.48 -2.66 -19.86
N PHE A 335 6.77 -3.59 -19.22
CA PHE A 335 7.10 -4.20 -17.93
C PHE A 335 7.52 -5.66 -18.10
N ALA A 336 8.26 -6.20 -17.13
CA ALA A 336 8.47 -7.64 -17.04
C ALA A 336 8.55 -8.12 -15.59
N LEU A 337 8.20 -9.39 -15.36
CA LEU A 337 8.38 -10.08 -14.09
C LEU A 337 9.48 -11.13 -14.25
N GLN A 338 10.39 -11.23 -13.30
CA GLN A 338 11.52 -12.15 -13.38
C GLN A 338 11.23 -13.49 -12.69
N GLY A 339 11.54 -14.59 -13.35
CA GLY A 339 11.89 -15.84 -12.69
C GLY A 339 13.41 -15.92 -12.60
N HIS A 340 13.96 -15.96 -11.38
CA HIS A 340 15.40 -15.84 -11.18
C HIS A 340 16.10 -17.21 -11.27
N ASP A 341 15.61 -18.21 -10.55
CA ASP A 341 16.17 -19.55 -10.46
C ASP A 341 15.17 -20.57 -9.87
N PRO A 342 15.44 -21.90 -9.97
CA PRO A 342 14.53 -22.94 -9.49
C PRO A 342 14.28 -22.98 -7.98
N GLY A 343 15.09 -22.32 -7.17
CA GLY A 343 14.88 -22.19 -5.72
C GLY A 343 13.90 -21.08 -5.35
N SER A 344 13.51 -20.24 -6.31
CA SER A 344 12.65 -19.08 -6.09
C SER A 344 11.19 -19.40 -6.39
N VAL A 345 10.31 -19.12 -5.43
CA VAL A 345 8.85 -19.15 -5.61
C VAL A 345 8.28 -17.78 -5.25
N VAL A 346 7.68 -17.13 -6.24
CA VAL A 346 7.11 -15.78 -6.11
C VAL A 346 5.68 -15.77 -6.67
N ARG A 347 4.79 -15.00 -6.05
CA ARG A 347 3.39 -14.86 -6.48
C ARG A 347 3.05 -13.40 -6.71
N PHE A 348 2.39 -13.14 -7.83
CA PHE A 348 1.83 -11.83 -8.17
C PHE A 348 0.31 -11.94 -8.32
N ARG A 349 -0.45 -11.03 -7.70
CA ARG A 349 -1.93 -11.12 -7.72
C ARG A 349 -2.65 -9.96 -8.39
N GLN A 350 -2.18 -8.73 -8.18
CA GLN A 350 -2.75 -7.53 -8.78
C GLN A 350 -1.61 -6.74 -9.42
N ILE A 351 -1.74 -6.49 -10.72
CA ILE A 351 -0.79 -5.69 -11.50
C ILE A 351 -1.62 -4.63 -12.21
N TRP A 352 -1.46 -3.38 -11.81
CA TRP A 352 -2.19 -2.25 -12.35
C TRP A 352 -1.23 -1.19 -12.83
N VAL A 353 -1.59 -0.50 -13.90
CA VAL A 353 -0.84 0.65 -14.40
C VAL A 353 -1.78 1.83 -14.58
N LYS A 354 -1.26 3.02 -14.33
CA LYS A 354 -1.88 4.29 -14.68
C LYS A 354 -0.86 5.11 -15.48
N PRO A 355 -0.99 5.17 -16.82
CA PRO A 355 -0.20 6.09 -17.62
C PRO A 355 -0.37 7.53 -17.11
N LEU A 356 0.70 8.30 -17.16
CA LEU A 356 0.72 9.71 -16.80
C LEU A 356 0.99 10.55 -18.07
N ASP A 357 0.41 11.74 -18.12
CA ASP A 357 0.56 12.70 -19.22
C ASP A 357 1.91 13.42 -19.22
#